data_AF-A0AB38B9F2-F1
#
_entry.id   AF-A0AB38B9F2-F1
#
_cell.length_a   1.000
_cell.length_b   1.000
_cell.length_c   1.000
_cell.angle_alpha   90.00
_cell.angle_beta   90.00
_cell.angle_gamma   90.00
#
_symmetry.space_group_name_H-M   'P 1'
#
loop_
_entity.id
_entity.type
_entity.pdbx_description
1 polymer ?
#
loop_
_entity_poly.entity_id
_entity_poly.type
_entity_poly.pdbx_seq_one_letter_code
_entity_poly.pdbx_strand_id
1 'polypeptide(L)'
;MALGSGGTMAGLVDTLGPGKVLGVHCGAVDDPAGTVAELVSSLSGTVHAPEALRLRLDQVGAGYSTLTEESMDALTLAGRTEGIALDPVYTGRALAGLRAAVRDGSVAAGRRTVLLHSGGLPGLFGHSAAVARAQDALTVLSP
;
A
#
# COMPACT_ATOMS: atom_id res chain seq x y z
N MET A 1 0.47 4.74 -1.70
CA MET A 1 -0.11 3.80 -2.69
C MET A 1 0.55 2.43 -2.52
N ALA A 2 -0.02 1.34 -3.05
CA ALA A 2 0.64 0.04 -3.04
C ALA A 2 1.80 -0.01 -4.05
N LEU A 3 2.95 -0.58 -3.69
CA LEU A 3 4.09 -0.77 -4.57
C LEU A 3 4.31 -2.27 -4.83
N GLY A 4 3.81 -2.73 -5.99
CA GLY A 4 4.10 -4.05 -6.54
C GLY A 4 5.29 -4.01 -7.49
N SER A 5 5.04 -4.19 -8.79
CA SER A 5 6.06 -4.18 -9.86
C SER A 5 6.67 -2.80 -10.18
N GLY A 6 6.25 -1.74 -9.50
CA GLY A 6 6.82 -0.39 -9.65
C GLY A 6 6.18 0.52 -10.71
N GLY A 7 5.56 -0.03 -11.77
CA GLY A 7 5.07 0.76 -12.91
C GLY A 7 4.11 1.91 -12.55
N THR A 8 3.10 1.67 -11.71
CA THR A 8 2.17 2.72 -11.27
C THR A 8 2.88 3.82 -10.47
N MET A 9 3.82 3.45 -9.59
CA MET A 9 4.57 4.43 -8.83
C MET A 9 5.51 5.23 -9.73
N ALA A 10 6.17 4.59 -10.69
CA ALA A 10 7.07 5.25 -11.63
C ALA A 10 6.35 6.37 -12.39
N GLY A 11 5.17 6.12 -12.97
CA GLY A 11 4.41 7.16 -13.66
C GLY A 11 4.00 8.33 -12.75
N LEU A 12 3.60 8.04 -11.50
CA LEU A 12 3.27 9.08 -10.53
C LEU A 12 4.50 9.89 -10.09
N VAL A 13 5.65 9.23 -9.89
CA VAL A 13 6.90 9.89 -9.53
C VAL A 13 7.38 10.77 -10.67
N ASP A 14 7.32 10.29 -11.91
CA ASP A 14 7.68 11.05 -13.10
C ASP A 14 6.86 12.35 -13.23
N THR A 15 5.55 12.25 -12.97
CA THR A 15 4.64 13.40 -13.12
C THR A 15 4.62 14.34 -11.92
N LEU A 16 4.67 13.81 -10.69
CA LEU A 16 4.45 14.59 -9.45
C LEU A 16 5.74 14.86 -8.67
N GLY A 17 6.83 14.18 -9.01
CA GLY A 17 8.11 14.20 -8.31
C GLY A 17 8.20 13.18 -7.16
N PRO A 18 9.42 12.72 -6.83
CA PRO A 18 9.65 11.62 -5.87
C PRO A 18 9.25 11.98 -4.44
N GLY A 19 9.26 13.27 -4.09
CA GLY A 19 8.84 13.76 -2.78
C GLY A 19 7.32 13.75 -2.54
N LYS A 20 6.49 13.59 -3.58
CA LYS A 20 5.02 13.63 -3.46
C LYS A 20 4.37 12.26 -3.34
N VAL A 21 5.07 11.20 -3.75
CA VAL A 21 4.51 9.85 -3.85
C VAL A 21 5.12 8.97 -2.78
N LEU A 22 4.29 8.41 -1.90
CA LEU A 22 4.69 7.39 -0.94
C LEU A 22 4.27 6.01 -1.44
N GLY A 23 5.25 5.15 -1.75
CA GLY A 23 5.05 3.75 -2.09
C GLY A 23 5.13 2.85 -0.86
N VAL A 24 4.18 1.92 -0.70
CA VAL A 24 4.22 0.90 0.34
C VAL A 24 4.50 -0.45 -0.29
N HIS A 25 5.66 -1.02 0.00
CA HIS A 25 6.15 -2.23 -0.67
C HIS A 25 5.31 -3.47 -0.34
N CYS A 26 4.90 -4.18 -1.39
CA CYS A 26 4.09 -5.38 -1.30
C CYS A 26 4.92 -6.68 -1.39
N GLY A 27 6.24 -6.62 -1.58
CA GLY A 27 7.08 -7.82 -1.68
C GLY A 27 7.22 -8.40 -3.08
N ALA A 28 6.69 -7.72 -4.12
CA ALA A 28 6.65 -8.26 -5.48
C ALA A 28 7.99 -8.18 -6.24
N VAL A 29 8.98 -7.48 -5.69
CA VAL A 29 10.32 -7.26 -6.26
C VAL A 29 11.33 -7.19 -5.12
N ASP A 30 12.58 -7.60 -5.37
CA ASP A 30 13.62 -7.62 -4.33
C ASP A 30 14.18 -6.21 -4.03
N ASP A 31 14.39 -5.40 -5.06
CA ASP A 31 14.82 -4.00 -4.94
C ASP A 31 13.73 -3.04 -5.43
N PRO A 32 12.79 -2.63 -4.54
CA PRO A 32 11.73 -1.72 -4.91
C PRO A 32 12.21 -0.33 -5.33
N ALA A 33 13.33 0.15 -4.79
CA ALA A 33 13.81 1.51 -5.06
C ALA A 33 14.51 1.56 -6.43
N GLY A 34 15.42 0.62 -6.70
CA GLY A 34 16.06 0.46 -8.00
C GLY A 34 15.03 0.23 -9.10
N THR A 35 14.09 -0.70 -8.88
CA THR A 35 13.02 -1.00 -9.85
C THR A 35 12.25 0.26 -10.25
N VAL A 36 11.82 1.09 -9.30
CA VAL A 36 11.08 2.31 -9.61
C VAL A 36 11.97 3.35 -10.30
N ALA A 37 13.21 3.53 -9.85
CA ALA A 37 14.14 4.49 -10.45
C ALA A 37 14.44 4.16 -11.92
N GLU A 38 14.68 2.88 -12.23
CA GLU A 38 14.89 2.38 -13.58
C GLU A 38 13.65 2.59 -14.47
N LEU A 39 12.45 2.33 -13.95
CA LEU A 39 11.20 2.54 -14.67
C LEU A 39 10.95 4.02 -14.98
N VAL A 40 11.23 4.93 -14.05
CA VAL A 40 11.13 6.39 -14.29
C VAL A 40 12.11 6.82 -15.38
N SER A 41 13.38 6.38 -15.26
CA SER A 41 14.40 6.68 -16.27
C SER A 41 14.02 6.14 -17.65
N SER A 42 13.41 4.96 -17.71
CA SER A 42 12.96 4.36 -18.98
C SER A 42 11.74 5.07 -19.58
N LEU A 43 10.90 5.67 -18.75
CA LEU A 43 9.67 6.34 -19.18
C LEU A 43 9.93 7.70 -19.83
N SER A 44 10.80 8.52 -19.23
CA SER A 44 10.99 9.93 -19.64
C SER A 44 12.45 10.37 -19.77
N GLY A 45 13.42 9.53 -19.39
CA GLY A 45 14.82 9.91 -19.24
C GLY A 45 15.14 10.63 -17.92
N THR A 46 14.14 10.87 -17.07
CA THR A 46 14.35 11.50 -15.75
C THR A 46 15.07 10.54 -14.82
N VAL A 47 16.18 11.01 -14.24
CA VAL A 47 16.96 10.22 -13.27
C VAL A 47 16.70 10.70 -11.86
N HIS A 48 16.27 9.76 -11.01
CA HIS A 48 16.18 9.95 -9.57
C HIS A 48 17.08 8.94 -8.88
N ALA A 49 17.84 9.40 -7.88
CA ALA A 49 18.54 8.50 -6.97
C ALA A 49 17.50 7.64 -6.22
N PRO A 50 17.71 6.32 -6.05
CA PRO A 50 16.78 5.45 -5.32
C PRO A 50 16.39 6.00 -3.93
N GLU A 51 17.32 6.67 -3.24
CA GLU A 51 17.14 7.26 -1.92
C GLU A 51 16.23 8.49 -1.91
N ALA A 52 16.00 9.10 -3.08
CA ALA A 52 15.05 10.21 -3.22
C ALA A 52 13.59 9.72 -3.17
N LEU A 53 13.35 8.43 -3.43
CA LEU A 53 12.01 7.84 -3.43
C LEU A 53 11.51 7.64 -2.00
N ARG A 54 10.26 8.02 -1.75
CA ARG A 54 9.62 7.80 -0.45
C ARG A 54 8.97 6.42 -0.44
N LEU A 55 9.60 5.47 0.25
CA LEU A 55 9.14 4.09 0.34
C LEU A 55 8.94 3.64 1.79
N ARG A 56 7.95 2.76 1.99
CA ARG A 56 7.75 2.00 3.23
C ARG A 56 7.97 0.53 2.95
N LEU A 57 8.97 -0.06 3.59
CA LEU A 57 9.39 -1.45 3.40
C LEU A 57 8.96 -2.35 4.56
N ASP A 58 8.40 -1.78 5.61
CA ASP A 58 8.10 -2.42 6.89
C ASP A 58 6.69 -3.00 6.98
N GLN A 59 5.91 -2.95 5.90
CA GLN A 59 4.55 -3.54 5.82
C GLN A 59 4.54 -4.90 5.11
N VAL A 60 5.71 -5.41 4.72
CA VAL A 60 5.82 -6.55 3.80
C VAL A 60 5.62 -7.91 4.49
N GLY A 61 5.89 -7.99 5.81
CA GLY A 61 5.86 -9.22 6.58
C GLY A 61 6.86 -10.25 6.03
N ALA A 62 6.42 -11.51 5.92
CA ALA A 62 7.23 -12.60 5.37
C ALA A 62 7.39 -12.58 3.84
N GLY A 63 6.87 -11.56 3.15
CA GLY A 63 7.00 -11.39 1.71
C GLY A 63 5.68 -11.18 0.98
N TYR A 64 5.71 -11.33 -0.34
CA TYR A 64 4.53 -11.19 -1.20
C TYR A 64 3.41 -12.12 -0.76
N SER A 65 2.15 -11.67 -0.90
CA SER A 65 0.92 -12.38 -0.52
C SER A 65 0.71 -12.69 0.98
N THR A 66 1.69 -12.39 1.84
CA THR A 66 1.56 -12.57 3.29
C THR A 66 0.46 -11.65 3.84
N LEU A 67 -0.45 -12.21 4.63
CA LEU A 67 -1.40 -11.40 5.38
C LEU A 67 -0.74 -10.93 6.68
N THR A 68 -0.53 -9.62 6.82
CA THR A 68 -0.01 -9.04 8.06
C THR A 68 -1.15 -8.55 8.95
N GLU A 69 -0.91 -8.45 10.26
CA GLU A 69 -1.88 -7.87 11.20
C GLU A 69 -2.22 -6.42 10.84
N GLU A 70 -1.23 -5.63 10.44
CA GLU A 70 -1.43 -4.24 10.05
C GLU A 70 -2.31 -4.12 8.80
N SER A 71 -2.16 -5.06 7.87
CA SER A 71 -3.01 -5.14 6.67
C SER A 71 -4.44 -5.52 7.04
N MET A 72 -4.64 -6.50 7.93
CA MET A 72 -5.97 -6.87 8.41
C MET A 72 -6.67 -5.77 9.20
N ASP A 73 -5.93 -5.05 10.04
CA ASP A 73 -6.41 -3.86 10.75
C ASP A 73 -6.83 -2.78 9.77
N ALA A 74 -6.06 -2.57 8.69
CA ALA A 74 -6.38 -1.62 7.65
C ALA A 74 -7.65 -1.99 6.88
N LEU A 75 -7.81 -3.27 6.50
CA LEU A 75 -9.03 -3.79 5.88
C LEU A 75 -10.25 -3.54 6.79
N THR A 76 -10.13 -3.91 8.06
CA THR A 76 -11.21 -3.76 9.05
C THR A 76 -11.56 -2.30 9.27
N LEU A 77 -10.57 -1.42 9.38
CA LEU A 77 -10.77 0.02 9.53
C LEU A 77 -11.53 0.59 8.34
N ALA A 78 -11.04 0.39 7.12
CA ALA A 78 -11.65 0.93 5.90
C ALA A 78 -13.09 0.44 5.72
N GLY A 79 -13.32 -0.86 5.97
CA GLY A 79 -14.65 -1.45 5.90
C GLY A 79 -15.60 -0.87 6.95
N ARG A 80 -15.14 -0.67 8.19
CA ARG A 80 -16.00 -0.18 9.29
C ARG A 80 -16.25 1.32 9.26
N THR A 81 -15.32 2.13 8.80
CA THR A 81 -15.47 3.60 8.84
C THR A 81 -15.99 4.18 7.53
N GLU A 82 -15.54 3.66 6.39
CA GLU A 82 -15.85 4.23 5.07
C GLU A 82 -16.68 3.30 4.18
N GLY A 83 -16.92 2.05 4.61
CA GLY A 83 -17.58 1.05 3.76
C GLY A 83 -16.73 0.64 2.54
N ILE A 84 -15.42 0.86 2.58
CA ILE A 84 -14.50 0.56 1.48
C ILE A 84 -13.86 -0.80 1.71
N ALA A 85 -14.01 -1.71 0.76
CA ALA A 85 -13.38 -3.02 0.78
C ALA A 85 -12.00 -2.97 0.12
N LEU A 86 -10.98 -3.47 0.83
CA LEU A 86 -9.59 -3.53 0.36
C LEU A 86 -9.16 -4.98 0.16
N ASP A 87 -8.16 -5.20 -0.67
CA ASP A 87 -7.50 -6.50 -0.82
C ASP A 87 -6.35 -6.66 0.19
N PRO A 88 -6.06 -7.88 0.65
CA PRO A 88 -5.05 -8.14 1.68
C PRO A 88 -3.60 -7.96 1.22
N VAL A 89 -3.33 -7.94 -0.09
CA VAL A 89 -1.96 -7.96 -0.64
C VAL A 89 -1.48 -6.56 -1.01
N TYR A 90 -2.35 -5.73 -1.59
CA TYR A 90 -1.97 -4.43 -2.14
C TYR A 90 -2.58 -3.27 -1.36
N THR A 91 -3.88 -3.07 -1.48
CA THR A 91 -4.56 -1.86 -1.01
C THR A 91 -4.72 -1.86 0.52
N GLY A 92 -4.83 -3.03 1.15
CA GLY A 92 -4.69 -3.19 2.59
C GLY A 92 -3.33 -2.73 3.10
N ARG A 93 -2.23 -3.18 2.47
CA ARG A 93 -0.87 -2.73 2.81
C ARG A 93 -0.68 -1.24 2.56
N ALA A 94 -1.22 -0.71 1.47
CA ALA A 94 -1.15 0.71 1.17
C ALA A 94 -1.78 1.57 2.29
N LEU A 95 -2.94 1.15 2.81
CA LEU A 95 -3.57 1.83 3.94
C LEU A 95 -2.81 1.57 5.25
N ALA A 96 -2.30 0.36 5.49
CA ALA A 96 -1.47 0.05 6.65
C ALA A 96 -0.24 0.97 6.72
N GLY A 97 0.49 1.10 5.62
CA GLY A 97 1.65 1.99 5.51
C GLY A 97 1.28 3.47 5.64
N LEU A 98 0.12 3.89 5.14
CA LEU A 98 -0.38 5.26 5.37
C LEU A 98 -0.67 5.51 6.86
N ARG A 99 -1.34 4.57 7.54
CA ARG A 99 -1.61 4.69 8.99
C ARG A 99 -0.31 4.77 9.78
N ALA A 100 0.67 3.95 9.43
CA ALA A 100 1.97 3.96 10.08
C ALA A 100 2.70 5.30 9.83
N ALA A 101 2.63 5.83 8.60
CA ALA A 101 3.21 7.13 8.25
C ALA A 101 2.54 8.32 8.99
N VAL A 102 1.25 8.21 9.29
CA VAL A 102 0.56 9.20 10.15
C VAL A 102 1.02 9.07 11.61
N ARG A 103 1.17 7.84 12.12
CA ARG A 103 1.61 7.58 13.51
C ARG A 103 3.03 8.06 13.78
N ASP A 104 3.94 7.88 12.83
CA ASP A 104 5.33 8.33 12.95
C ASP A 104 5.56 9.80 12.52
N GLY A 105 4.52 10.48 12.05
CA GLY A 105 4.56 11.89 11.68
C GLY A 105 5.15 12.19 10.29
N SER A 106 5.60 11.18 9.53
CA SER A 106 6.06 11.36 8.14
C SER A 106 4.94 11.80 7.18
N VAL A 107 3.68 11.58 7.57
CA VAL A 107 2.50 12.26 7.04
C VAL A 107 1.87 13.11 8.16
N ALA A 108 2.11 14.41 8.10
CA ALA A 108 1.64 15.34 9.15
C ALA A 108 0.12 15.51 9.16
N ALA A 109 -0.44 15.66 10.36
CA ALA A 109 -1.85 16.00 10.56
C ALA A 109 -2.22 17.31 9.84
N GLY A 110 -3.47 17.41 9.37
CA GLY A 110 -3.97 18.58 8.62
C GLY A 110 -3.46 18.69 7.17
N ARG A 111 -2.53 17.83 6.74
CA ARG A 111 -2.12 17.75 5.33
C ARG A 111 -3.13 16.93 4.54
N ARG A 112 -3.53 17.45 3.37
CA ARG A 112 -4.33 16.68 2.42
C ARG A 112 -3.48 15.55 1.84
N THR A 113 -3.92 14.32 2.07
CA THR A 113 -3.28 13.10 1.58
C THR A 113 -4.28 12.30 0.75
N VAL A 114 -3.82 11.75 -0.37
CA VAL A 114 -4.63 10.91 -1.26
C VAL A 114 -4.14 9.47 -1.15
N LEU A 115 -5.02 8.56 -0.73
CA LEU A 115 -4.79 7.14 -0.87
C LEU A 115 -5.27 6.70 -2.26
N LEU A 116 -4.35 6.23 -3.10
CA LEU A 116 -4.71 5.60 -4.37
C LEU A 116 -5.19 4.16 -4.13
N HIS A 117 -6.50 3.95 -4.18
CA HIS A 117 -7.10 2.61 -4.15
C HIS A 117 -7.01 1.98 -5.54
N SER A 118 -5.99 1.14 -5.76
CA SER A 118 -5.69 0.52 -7.06
C SER A 118 -6.53 -0.73 -7.39
N GLY A 119 -7.68 -0.93 -6.73
CA GLY A 119 -8.51 -2.13 -6.91
C GLY A 119 -7.98 -3.37 -6.15
N GLY A 120 -8.09 -4.55 -6.76
CA GLY A 120 -7.62 -5.83 -6.19
C GLY A 120 -8.66 -6.64 -5.41
N LEU A 121 -9.88 -6.12 -5.24
CA LEU A 121 -10.92 -6.73 -4.39
C LEU A 121 -11.18 -8.23 -4.65
N PRO A 122 -11.21 -8.75 -5.89
CA PRO A 122 -11.36 -10.19 -6.12
C PRO A 122 -10.32 -11.05 -5.38
N GLY A 123 -9.11 -10.51 -5.14
CA GLY A 123 -8.05 -11.16 -4.39
C GLY A 123 -8.37 -11.39 -2.92
N LEU A 124 -9.31 -10.65 -2.32
CA LEU A 124 -9.80 -10.92 -0.97
C LEU A 124 -10.40 -12.33 -0.87
N PHE A 125 -11.23 -12.72 -1.84
CA PHE A 125 -11.91 -14.02 -1.84
C PHE A 125 -10.97 -15.19 -2.11
N GLY A 126 -9.77 -14.92 -2.66
CA GLY A 126 -8.69 -15.90 -2.78
C GLY A 126 -7.85 -16.06 -1.50
N HIS A 127 -8.10 -15.26 -0.46
CA HIS A 127 -7.32 -15.24 0.78
C HIS A 127 -8.17 -15.71 1.96
N SER A 128 -8.20 -17.03 2.18
CA SER A 128 -9.11 -17.67 3.14
C SER A 128 -8.99 -17.12 4.57
N ALA A 129 -7.77 -16.82 5.02
CA ALA A 129 -7.52 -16.23 6.33
C ALA A 129 -8.11 -14.81 6.45
N ALA A 130 -7.99 -13.98 5.40
CA ALA A 130 -8.56 -12.64 5.40
C ALA A 130 -10.09 -12.68 5.40
N VAL A 131 -10.69 -13.59 4.61
CA VAL A 131 -12.15 -13.80 4.58
C VAL A 131 -12.67 -14.23 5.94
N ALA A 132 -12.06 -15.25 6.55
CA ALA A 132 -12.48 -15.76 7.87
C ALA A 132 -12.47 -14.64 8.93
N ARG A 133 -11.37 -13.88 8.99
CA ARG A 133 -11.27 -12.76 9.94
C ARG A 133 -12.25 -11.62 9.65
N ALA A 134 -12.54 -11.33 8.38
CA ALA A 134 -13.54 -10.34 8.01
C ALA A 134 -14.96 -10.80 8.42
N GLN A 135 -15.28 -12.08 8.26
CA GLN A 135 -16.54 -12.67 8.72
C GLN A 135 -16.64 -12.62 10.25
N ASP A 136 -15.59 -12.97 10.97
CA ASP A 136 -15.57 -12.89 12.45
C ASP A 136 -15.82 -11.44 12.91
N ALA A 137 -15.17 -10.47 12.27
CA ALA A 137 -15.36 -9.05 12.58
C ALA A 137 -16.78 -8.53 12.32
N LEU A 138 -17.54 -9.16 11.41
CA LEU A 138 -18.95 -8.88 11.16
C LEU A 138 -19.87 -9.65 12.13
N THR A 139 -19.48 -10.85 12.54
CA THR A 139 -20.33 -11.71 13.39
C THR A 139 -20.42 -11.19 14.82
N VAL A 140 -19.35 -10.55 15.32
CA VAL A 140 -19.34 -9.83 16.62
C VAL A 140 -20.32 -8.63 16.64
N LEU A 141 -20.87 -8.24 15.49
CA LEU A 141 -21.89 -7.19 15.37
C LEU A 141 -23.33 -7.74 15.35
N SER A 142 -23.52 -9.06 15.49
CA SER A 142 -24.85 -9.63 15.68
C SER A 142 -25.31 -9.37 17.12
N PRO A 143 -26.52 -8.80 17.34
CA PRO A 143 -27.03 -8.47 18.66
C PRO A 143 -27.27 -9.69 19.56
#